data_AF-A0A6H1FKZ3-F1
#
_entry.id   AF-A0A6H1FKZ3-F1
#
_cell.length_a   1.000
_cell.length_b   1.000
_cell.length_c   1.000
_cell.angle_alpha   90.00
_cell.angle_beta   90.00
_cell.angle_gamma   90.00
#
_symmetry.space_group_name_H-M   'P 1'
#
loop_
_entity.id
_entity.type
_entity.pdbx_description
1 polymer ?
#
loop_
_entity_poly.entity_id
_entity_poly.type
_entity_poly.pdbx_seq_one_letter_code
_entity_poly.pdbx_strand_id
1 'polypeptide(L)'
;MAGIQHTQTHPKFTWLFLGTPRGHSCLPIVLRTVADNEDTARAAFCGWDLTFAAKIRTESPLSVSFMDPENRTLWSILGSDPYSNEAVAMEVRHA
;
A
#
# COMPACT_ATOMS: atom_id res chain seq x y z
N MET A 1 -26.30 -26.04 -0.22
CA MET A 1 -24.99 -25.99 -0.90
C MET A 1 -24.66 -24.52 -1.10
N ALA A 2 -23.86 -23.93 -0.22
CA ALA A 2 -23.42 -22.55 -0.38
C ALA A 2 -22.34 -22.54 -1.47
N GLY A 3 -22.64 -21.92 -2.61
CA GLY A 3 -21.67 -21.73 -3.66
C GLY A 3 -20.48 -20.95 -3.12
N ILE A 4 -19.27 -21.44 -3.46
CA ILE A 4 -18.00 -20.72 -3.43
C ILE A 4 -18.21 -19.25 -3.78
N GLN A 5 -18.41 -18.42 -2.75
CA GLN A 5 -18.38 -16.98 -2.89
C GLN A 5 -16.97 -16.64 -3.34
N HIS A 6 -16.89 -15.92 -4.44
CA HIS A 6 -15.67 -15.34 -4.94
C HIS A 6 -15.09 -14.46 -3.84
N THR A 7 -14.10 -14.96 -3.09
CA THR A 7 -13.33 -14.14 -2.15
C THR A 7 -12.52 -13.19 -3.02
N GLN A 8 -13.08 -12.02 -3.30
CA GLN A 8 -12.29 -10.93 -3.84
C GLN A 8 -11.26 -10.59 -2.76
N THR A 9 -10.07 -11.16 -2.87
CA THR A 9 -8.90 -10.81 -2.08
C THR A 9 -8.54 -9.38 -2.49
N HIS A 10 -9.16 -8.40 -1.82
CA HIS A 10 -8.75 -7.02 -1.95
C HIS A 10 -7.28 -6.94 -1.53
N PRO A 11 -6.39 -6.43 -2.38
CA PRO A 11 -4.98 -6.34 -2.02
C PRO A 11 -4.82 -5.51 -0.75
N LYS A 12 -4.00 -6.04 0.16
CA LYS A 12 -3.85 -5.49 1.51
C LYS A 12 -3.19 -4.12 1.53
N PHE A 13 -2.39 -3.83 0.51
CA PHE A 13 -1.60 -2.61 0.41
C PHE A 13 -1.70 -1.93 -0.95
N THR A 14 -1.67 -0.60 -0.91
CA THR A 14 -1.28 0.25 -2.03
C THR A 14 0.20 0.58 -1.90
N TRP A 15 0.96 0.31 -2.95
CA TRP A 15 2.39 0.61 -3.04
C TRP A 15 2.61 1.84 -3.91
N LEU A 16 3.50 2.71 -3.46
CA LEU A 16 4.00 3.86 -4.20
C LEU A 16 5.49 3.69 -4.44
N PHE A 17 5.90 3.89 -5.70
CA PHE A 17 7.30 3.92 -6.11
C PHE A 17 7.60 5.24 -6.80
N LEU A 18 8.83 5.73 -6.65
CA LEU A 18 9.39 6.69 -7.59
C LEU A 18 10.04 5.87 -8.71
N GLY A 19 9.53 6.01 -9.93
CA GLY A 19 9.99 5.24 -11.08
C GLY A 19 10.60 6.13 -12.16
N THR A 20 11.71 5.69 -12.72
CA THR A 20 12.26 6.22 -13.98
C THR A 20 12.19 5.12 -15.06
N PRO A 21 11.70 5.40 -16.28
CA PRO A 21 11.69 4.41 -17.35
C PRO A 21 13.12 3.99 -17.70
N ARG A 22 13.37 2.67 -17.84
CA ARG A 22 14.71 2.20 -18.20
C ARG A 22 15.14 2.73 -19.57
N GLY A 23 16.40 3.13 -19.65
CA GLY A 23 16.99 3.71 -20.86
C GLY A 23 16.64 5.18 -21.11
N HIS A 24 15.94 5.85 -20.19
CA HIS A 24 15.64 7.28 -20.29
C HIS A 24 16.10 8.03 -19.04
N SER A 25 16.80 9.16 -19.21
CA SER A 25 17.16 10.06 -18.11
C SER A 25 16.06 11.11 -17.93
N CYS A 26 14.94 10.70 -17.35
CA CYS A 26 13.80 11.58 -17.05
C CYS A 26 13.69 11.84 -15.54
N LEU A 27 12.91 12.86 -15.16
CA LEU A 27 12.54 13.05 -13.77
C LEU A 27 11.68 11.86 -13.28
N PRO A 28 11.96 11.31 -12.09
CA PRO A 28 11.17 10.21 -11.54
C PRO A 28 9.71 10.62 -11.36
N ILE A 29 8.79 9.71 -11.69
CA ILE A 29 7.36 9.91 -11.45
C ILE A 29 6.85 8.96 -10.37
N VAL A 30 5.77 9.35 -9.71
CA VAL A 30 5.11 8.48 -8.72
C VAL A 30 4.28 7.43 -9.45
N LEU A 31 4.64 6.16 -9.28
CA LEU A 31 3.90 5.00 -9.75
C LEU A 31 3.11 4.39 -8.59
N ARG A 32 1.85 4.05 -8.85
CA ARG A 32 0.94 3.46 -7.86
C ARG A 32 0.48 2.08 -8.32
N THR A 33 0.52 1.10 -7.44
CA THR A 33 -0.05 -0.23 -7.66
C THR A 33 -0.64 -0.81 -6.39
N VAL A 34 -1.43 -1.87 -6.51
CA VAL A 34 -2.03 -2.60 -5.39
C VAL A 34 -1.50 -4.03 -5.39
N ALA A 35 -0.94 -4.48 -4.27
CA ALA A 35 -0.34 -5.80 -4.14
C ALA A 35 -0.17 -6.17 -2.66
N ASP A 36 -0.10 -7.47 -2.37
CA ASP A 36 0.07 -7.95 -0.99
C ASP A 36 1.54 -7.91 -0.55
N ASN A 37 2.48 -8.03 -1.49
CA ASN A 37 3.92 -7.99 -1.25
C ASN A 37 4.63 -7.05 -2.24
N GLU A 38 5.82 -6.60 -1.87
CA GLU A 38 6.57 -5.62 -2.66
C GLU A 38 7.07 -6.22 -3.99
N ASP A 39 7.40 -7.50 -4.01
CA ASP A 39 7.88 -8.18 -5.22
C ASP A 39 6.82 -8.19 -6.33
N THR A 40 5.57 -8.52 -6.00
CA THR A 40 4.46 -8.39 -6.98
C THR A 40 4.21 -6.93 -7.36
N ALA A 41 4.35 -6.00 -6.41
CA ALA A 41 4.22 -4.58 -6.69
C ALA A 41 5.28 -4.07 -7.69
N ARG A 42 6.54 -4.47 -7.52
CA ARG A 42 7.63 -4.15 -8.46
C ARG A 42 7.48 -4.86 -9.79
N ALA A 43 7.04 -6.11 -9.79
CA ALA A 43 6.82 -6.90 -11.01
C ALA A 43 5.80 -6.25 -11.96
N ALA A 44 4.84 -5.48 -11.43
CA ALA A 44 3.89 -4.70 -12.23
C ALA A 44 4.57 -3.64 -13.12
N PHE A 45 5.81 -3.24 -12.81
CA PHE A 45 6.57 -2.22 -13.54
C PHE A 45 7.92 -2.76 -14.02
N CYS A 46 7.92 -3.91 -14.68
CA CYS A 46 9.11 -4.62 -15.18
C CYS A 46 9.96 -3.86 -16.23
N GLY A 47 9.71 -2.59 -16.50
CA GLY A 47 10.46 -1.72 -17.42
C GLY A 47 11.05 -0.48 -16.77
N TRP A 48 10.96 -0.38 -15.44
CA TRP A 48 11.27 0.82 -14.68
C TRP A 48 12.35 0.54 -13.65
N ASP A 49 13.19 1.54 -13.41
CA ASP A 49 14.03 1.59 -12.22
C ASP A 49 13.19 2.21 -11.10
N LEU A 50 12.93 1.42 -10.05
CA LEU A 50 11.96 1.74 -9.00
C LEU A 50 12.65 1.98 -7.66
N THR A 51 12.37 3.13 -7.05
CA THR A 51 12.71 3.42 -5.65
C THR A 51 11.46 3.35 -4.81
N PHE A 52 11.51 2.61 -3.69
CA PHE A 52 10.38 2.54 -2.75
C PHE A 52 10.06 3.94 -2.18
N ALA A 53 8.80 4.34 -2.23
CA ALA A 53 8.35 5.61 -1.69
C ALA A 53 7.43 5.43 -0.48
N ALA A 54 6.40 4.59 -0.61
CA ALA A 54 5.48 4.33 0.49
C ALA A 54 4.70 3.02 0.30
N LYS A 55 4.21 2.51 1.43
CA LYS A 55 3.26 1.40 1.52
C LYS A 55 2.11 1.84 2.40
N ILE A 56 0.90 1.80 1.85
CA ILE A 56 -0.33 2.26 2.50
C ILE A 56 -1.22 1.04 2.69
N ARG A 57 -1.61 0.75 3.94
CA ARG A 57 -2.62 -0.28 4.21
C ARG A 57 -3.97 0.18 3.66
N THR A 58 -4.51 -0.59 2.72
CA THR A 58 -5.87 -0.40 2.20
C THR A 58 -6.91 -1.08 3.08
N GLU A 59 -6.53 -2.18 3.74
CA GLU A 59 -7.30 -2.75 4.83
C GLU A 59 -6.77 -2.24 6.18
N SER A 60 -7.57 -1.45 6.88
CA SER A 60 -7.29 -1.07 8.27
C SER A 60 -8.38 -1.64 9.16
N PRO A 61 -8.08 -2.65 9.99
CA PRO A 61 -9.06 -3.21 10.92
C PRO A 61 -9.43 -2.21 12.03
N LEU A 62 -8.58 -1.20 12.25
CA LEU A 62 -8.83 -0.12 13.20
C LEU A 62 -8.97 1.19 12.44
N SER A 63 -10.17 1.78 12.50
CA SER A 63 -10.46 3.11 11.99
C SER A 63 -11.14 3.91 13.09
N VAL A 64 -10.60 5.07 13.42
CA VAL A 64 -11.25 6.03 14.30
C VAL A 64 -11.33 7.36 13.59
N SER A 65 -12.55 7.90 13.52
CA SER A 65 -12.81 9.22 12.95
C SER A 65 -13.29 10.15 14.06
N PHE A 66 -12.79 11.38 14.06
CA PHE A 66 -13.25 12.41 14.96
C PHE A 66 -13.37 13.74 14.21
N MET A 67 -14.32 14.55 14.64
CA MET A 67 -14.55 15.88 14.09
C MET A 67 -13.83 16.90 14.96
N ASP A 68 -13.04 17.76 14.34
CA ASP A 68 -12.55 18.99 14.92
C ASP A 68 -13.54 20.11 14.56
N PRO A 69 -14.44 20.50 15.48
CA PRO A 69 -15.51 21.45 15.18
C PRO A 69 -15.00 22.88 14.99
N GLU A 70 -13.87 23.24 15.60
CA GLU A 70 -13.29 24.58 15.49
C GLU A 70 -12.72 24.79 14.08
N ASN A 71 -12.00 23.79 13.57
CA ASN A 71 -11.42 23.83 12.23
C ASN A 71 -12.34 23.23 11.15
N ARG A 72 -13.56 22.82 11.52
CA ARG A 72 -14.53 22.13 10.63
C ARG A 72 -13.91 20.99 9.82
N THR A 73 -12.96 20.30 10.43
CA THR A 73 -12.14 19.30 9.75
C THR A 73 -12.49 17.91 10.29
N LEU A 74 -12.73 16.97 9.38
CA LEU A 74 -12.90 15.56 9.74
C LEU A 74 -11.54 14.86 9.66
N TRP A 75 -11.09 14.32 10.78
CA TRP A 75 -9.90 13.50 10.84
C TRP A 75 -10.28 12.02 10.84
N SER A 76 -9.49 11.19 10.19
CA SER A 76 -9.55 9.73 10.32
C SER A 76 -8.16 9.18 10.53
N ILE A 77 -8.00 8.40 11.59
CA ILE A 77 -6.79 7.67 11.89
C ILE A 77 -7.05 6.21 11.53
N LEU A 78 -6.23 5.70 10.62
CA LEU A 78 -6.24 4.31 10.18
C LEU A 78 -5.06 3.60 10.83
N GLY A 79 -5.34 2.54 11.57
CA GLY A 79 -4.37 1.75 12.31
C GLY A 79 -4.32 0.30 11.87
N SER A 80 -3.25 -0.38 12.26
CA SER A 80 -3.13 -1.85 12.21
C SER A 80 -3.55 -2.44 13.55
N ASP A 81 -4.10 -3.66 13.54
CA ASP A 81 -4.35 -4.41 14.77
C ASP A 81 -3.02 -4.66 15.53
N PRO A 82 -2.84 -4.08 16.73
CA PRO A 82 -1.61 -4.23 17.51
C PRO A 82 -1.45 -5.63 18.11
N TYR A 83 -2.51 -6.45 18.11
CA TYR A 83 -2.52 -7.82 18.64
C TYR A 83 -2.54 -8.87 17.53
N SER A 84 -2.45 -8.47 16.25
CA SER A 84 -2.45 -9.43 15.16
C SER A 84 -1.24 -10.36 15.28
N ASN A 85 -1.52 -11.66 15.27
CA ASN A 85 -0.52 -12.73 15.26
C ASN A 85 0.09 -12.95 13.86
N GLU A 86 -0.34 -12.16 12.87
CA GLU A 86 0.29 -12.11 11.57
C GLU A 86 1.73 -11.63 11.75
N ALA A 87 2.70 -12.45 11.33
CA ALA A 87 4.10 -12.06 11.36
C ALA A 87 4.25 -10.70 10.68
N VAL A 88 4.76 -9.70 11.42
CA VAL A 88 5.20 -8.44 10.83
C VAL A 88 6.32 -8.81 9.89
N ALA A 89 6.02 -8.93 8.59
CA ALA A 89 7.01 -9.19 7.57
C ALA A 89 8.12 -8.14 7.73
N MET A 90 9.32 -8.59 8.09
CA MET A 90 10.48 -7.72 8.21
C MET A 90 10.68 -7.06 6.84
N GLU A 91 10.37 -5.77 6.75
CA GLU A 91 10.53 -5.05 5.49
C GLU A 91 12.02 -4.94 5.19
N VAL A 92 12.51 -5.79 4.29
CA VAL A 92 13.85 -5.71 3.74
C VAL A 92 13.87 -4.47 2.86
N ARG A 93 14.31 -3.35 3.44
CA ARG A 93 14.54 -2.12 2.69
C ARG A 93 15.77 -2.35 1.83
N HIS A 94 15.56 -2.71 0.56
CA HIS A 94 16.62 -2.69 -0.43
C HIS A 94 17.03 -1.23 -0.66
N ALA A 95 18.25 -0.90 -0.23
CA ALA A 95 18.88 0.41 -0.39
C ALA A 95 19.30 0.65 -1.85
#